data_AF-A0A7W8NAD3-F1
#
_entry.id   AF-A0A7W8NAD3-F1
#
_cell.length_a   1.000
_cell.length_b   1.000
_cell.length_c   1.000
_cell.angle_alpha   90.00
_cell.angle_beta   90.00
_cell.angle_gamma   90.00
#
_symmetry.space_group_name_H-M   'P 1'
#
loop_
_entity.id
_entity.type
_entity.pdbx_description
1 polymer ?
#
loop_
_entity_poly.entity_id
_entity_poly.type
_entity_poly.pdbx_seq_one_letter_code
_entity_poly.pdbx_strand_id
1 'polypeptide(L)'
;MPTLNFTRVADDLARLRAEREALVASAFDDLQALRPSLADMLIERMSTPQRAARWMARSHRSANHRTPWELLAEGNEDEVWDLLDPPDEVDINVTERR
;
A
#
# COMPACT_ATOMS: atom_id res chain seq x y z
N MET A 1 -17.16 8.63 -37.59
CA MET A 1 -17.08 8.77 -36.13
C MET A 1 -16.75 7.40 -35.55
N PRO A 2 -15.62 7.19 -34.88
CA PRO A 2 -15.38 5.90 -34.22
C PRO A 2 -16.37 5.78 -33.05
N THR A 3 -17.25 4.80 -33.10
CA THR A 3 -18.15 4.47 -32.00
C THR A 3 -17.31 3.92 -30.84
N LEU A 4 -17.03 4.79 -29.86
CA LEU A 4 -16.52 4.37 -28.56
C LEU A 4 -17.50 3.34 -27.98
N ASN A 5 -17.05 2.09 -27.91
CA ASN A 5 -17.82 0.98 -27.35
C ASN A 5 -17.42 0.82 -25.88
N PHE A 6 -18.37 0.97 -24.95
CA PHE A 6 -18.12 0.79 -23.53
C PHE A 6 -17.55 -0.59 -23.18
N THR A 7 -17.87 -1.64 -23.96
CA THR A 7 -17.24 -2.97 -23.81
C THR A 7 -15.73 -2.89 -24.01
N ARG A 8 -15.28 -2.24 -25.10
CA ARG A 8 -13.85 -2.07 -25.36
C ARG A 8 -13.16 -1.25 -24.27
N VAL A 9 -13.82 -0.20 -23.78
CA VAL A 9 -13.29 0.61 -22.66
C VAL A 9 -13.17 -0.24 -21.39
N ALA A 10 -14.18 -1.07 -21.08
CA ALA A 10 -14.14 -1.97 -19.94
C ALA A 10 -13.02 -3.01 -20.06
N ASP A 11 -12.82 -3.59 -21.25
CA ASP A 11 -11.74 -4.55 -21.52
C ASP A 11 -10.35 -3.89 -21.36
N ASP A 12 -10.18 -2.67 -21.88
CA ASP A 12 -8.94 -1.91 -21.75
C ASP A 12 -8.63 -1.60 -20.27
N LEU A 13 -9.63 -1.20 -19.48
CA LEU A 13 -9.46 -0.97 -18.05
C LEU A 13 -9.19 -2.26 -17.26
N ALA A 14 -9.81 -3.38 -17.64
CA ALA A 14 -9.57 -4.68 -17.03
C ALA A 14 -8.14 -5.16 -17.28
N ARG A 15 -7.65 -5.00 -18.51
CA ARG A 15 -6.26 -5.30 -18.88
C ARG A 15 -5.27 -4.42 -18.12
N LEU A 16 -5.50 -3.11 -18.07
CA LEU A 16 -4.65 -2.19 -17.31
C LEU A 16 -4.61 -2.56 -15.83
N ARG A 17 -5.76 -2.96 -15.26
CA ARG A 17 -5.82 -3.43 -13.88
C ARG A 17 -4.99 -4.70 -13.68
N ALA A 18 -5.09 -5.68 -14.59
CA ALA A 18 -4.31 -6.91 -14.51
C ALA A 18 -2.80 -6.65 -14.61
N GLU A 19 -2.37 -5.80 -15.56
CA GLU A 19 -0.98 -5.38 -15.71
C GLU A 19 -0.45 -4.67 -14.47
N ARG A 20 -1.24 -3.75 -13.91
CA ARG A 20 -0.90 -3.08 -12.65
C ARG A 20 -0.70 -4.07 -11.52
N GLU A 21 -1.60 -5.04 -11.35
CA GLU A 21 -1.47 -6.01 -10.25
C GLU A 21 -0.28 -6.95 -10.42
N ALA A 22 0.06 -7.32 -11.65
CA ALA A 22 1.27 -8.10 -11.93
C ALA A 22 2.53 -7.29 -11.56
N LEU A 23 2.58 -6.01 -11.94
CA LEU A 23 3.69 -5.13 -11.58
C LEU A 23 3.81 -4.93 -10.07
N VAL A 24 2.69 -4.72 -9.39
CA VAL A 24 2.65 -4.56 -7.92
C VAL A 24 3.14 -5.81 -7.21
N ALA A 25 2.77 -7.00 -7.69
CA ALA A 25 3.28 -8.26 -7.14
C ALA A 25 4.80 -8.39 -7.36
N SER A 26 5.28 -8.13 -8.58
CA SER A 26 6.71 -8.18 -8.90
C SER A 26 7.53 -7.21 -8.05
N ALA A 27 7.04 -5.99 -7.83
CA ALA A 27 7.72 -5.02 -6.97
C ALA A 27 7.80 -5.51 -5.51
N PHE A 28 6.78 -6.23 -5.04
CA PHE A 28 6.81 -6.82 -3.70
C PHE A 28 7.81 -7.97 -3.59
N ASP A 29 8.00 -8.76 -4.64
CA ASP A 29 9.07 -9.77 -4.69
C ASP A 29 10.45 -9.09 -4.59
N ASP A 30 10.65 -7.94 -5.22
CA ASP A 30 11.88 -7.16 -5.09
C ASP A 30 12.08 -6.64 -3.66
N LEU A 31 11.02 -6.19 -2.98
CA LEU A 31 11.09 -5.82 -1.57
C LEU A 31 11.48 -6.99 -0.68
N GLN A 32 10.90 -8.18 -0.91
CA GLN A 32 11.28 -9.38 -0.16
C GLN A 32 12.77 -9.71 -0.33
N ALA A 33 13.32 -9.51 -1.54
CA ALA A 33 14.73 -9.74 -1.81
C ALA A 33 15.65 -8.69 -1.15
N LEU A 34 15.24 -7.42 -1.15
CA LEU A 34 16.06 -6.30 -0.65
C LEU A 34 15.93 -6.07 0.87
N ARG A 35 14.75 -6.33 1.44
CA ARG A 35 14.35 -6.03 2.82
C ARG A 35 13.38 -7.11 3.35
N PRO A 36 13.88 -8.34 3.57
CA PRO A 36 13.02 -9.47 3.95
C PRO A 36 12.24 -9.23 5.25
N SER A 37 12.84 -8.59 6.26
CA SER A 37 12.17 -8.31 7.54
C SER A 37 10.94 -7.41 7.40
N LEU A 38 11.00 -6.40 6.53
CA LEU A 38 9.87 -5.51 6.27
C LEU A 38 8.77 -6.24 5.48
N ALA A 39 9.17 -7.03 4.48
CA ALA A 39 8.23 -7.82 3.68
C ALA A 39 7.50 -8.88 4.53
N ASP A 40 8.21 -9.58 5.41
CA ASP A 40 7.65 -10.59 6.31
C ASP A 40 6.64 -9.96 7.28
N MET A 41 6.97 -8.82 7.88
CA MET A 41 6.07 -8.07 8.75
C MET A 41 4.80 -7.59 8.02
N LEU A 42 4.95 -7.12 6.79
CA LEU A 42 3.83 -6.74 5.93
C LEU A 42 2.92 -7.94 5.64
N ILE A 43 3.49 -9.12 5.35
CA ILE A 43 2.73 -10.36 5.13
C ILE A 43 2.01 -10.77 6.41
N GLU A 44 2.68 -10.71 7.56
CA GLU A 44 2.08 -11.07 8.85
C GLU A 44 0.85 -10.20 9.15
N ARG A 45 0.97 -8.87 9.01
CA ARG A 45 -0.12 -7.93 9.28
C ARG A 45 -1.25 -8.02 8.23
N MET A 46 -0.91 -8.21 6.97
CA MET A 46 -1.87 -8.20 5.85
C MET A 46 -2.38 -9.61 5.47
N SER A 47 -1.90 -10.64 6.17
CA SER A 47 -2.15 -12.07 6.00
C SER A 47 -1.74 -12.70 4.66
N THR A 48 -1.59 -11.92 3.58
CA THR A 48 -1.15 -12.43 2.28
C THR A 48 -0.21 -11.47 1.57
N PRO A 49 0.76 -11.96 0.77
CA PRO A 49 1.68 -11.11 0.02
C PRO A 49 0.96 -10.21 -0.98
N GLN A 50 -0.16 -10.67 -1.58
CA GLN A 50 -0.93 -9.83 -2.51
C GLN A 50 -1.62 -8.65 -1.80
N ARG A 51 -2.04 -8.81 -0.54
CA ARG A 51 -2.60 -7.71 0.24
C ARG A 51 -1.50 -6.74 0.67
N ALA A 52 -0.35 -7.27 1.11
CA ALA A 52 0.83 -6.48 1.43
C ALA A 52 1.30 -5.64 0.23
N ALA A 53 1.45 -6.25 -0.95
CA ALA A 53 1.84 -5.58 -2.18
C ALA A 53 0.86 -4.44 -2.56
N ARG A 54 -0.44 -4.70 -2.47
CA ARG A 54 -1.48 -3.68 -2.71
C ARG A 54 -1.43 -2.54 -1.70
N TRP A 55 -1.13 -2.85 -0.44
CA TRP A 55 -0.98 -1.85 0.61
C TRP A 55 0.22 -0.94 0.34
N MET A 56 1.36 -1.53 -0.08
CA MET A 56 2.55 -0.78 -0.51
C MET A 56 2.28 0.12 -1.74
N ALA A 57 1.39 -0.30 -2.64
CA ALA A 57 1.01 0.47 -3.82
C ALA A 57 -0.13 1.48 -3.59
N ARG A 58 -0.60 1.64 -2.35
CA ARG A 58 -1.69 2.55 -1.99
C ARG A 58 -1.13 3.82 -1.35
N SER A 59 -1.67 4.97 -1.74
CA SER A 59 -1.42 6.24 -1.07
C SER A 59 -2.07 6.28 0.30
N HIS A 60 -1.31 6.65 1.33
CA HIS A 60 -1.82 6.82 2.70
C HIS A 60 -2.00 8.29 3.03
N ARG A 61 -3.15 8.64 3.64
CA ARG A 61 -3.44 10.04 4.01
C ARG A 61 -2.50 10.55 5.11
N SER A 62 -2.17 9.69 6.07
CA SER A 62 -1.19 9.96 7.12
C SER A 62 0.22 10.22 6.59
N ALA A 63 0.55 9.73 5.39
CA ALA A 63 1.84 9.96 4.73
C ALA A 63 1.76 11.03 3.64
N ASN A 64 0.96 12.08 3.82
CA ASN A 64 0.82 13.17 2.83
C ASN A 64 0.45 12.69 1.41
N HIS A 65 -0.43 11.68 1.31
CA HIS A 65 -0.85 11.04 0.05
C HIS A 65 0.25 10.27 -0.69
N ARG A 66 1.38 10.00 -0.04
CA ARG A 66 2.47 9.20 -0.59
C ARG A 66 2.22 7.71 -0.40
N THR A 67 2.85 6.93 -1.26
CA THR A 67 2.92 5.48 -1.15
C THR A 67 4.11 5.07 -0.29
N PRO A 68 4.03 3.93 0.42
CA PRO A 68 5.19 3.37 1.13
C PRO A 68 6.43 3.19 0.25
N TRP A 69 6.27 2.91 -1.06
CA TRP A 69 7.40 2.87 -2.00
C TRP A 69 8.15 4.19 -2.11
N GLU A 70 7.42 5.31 -2.16
CA GLU A 70 8.03 6.64 -2.22
C GLU A 70 8.76 6.99 -0.91
N LEU A 71 8.24 6.55 0.24
CA LEU A 71 8.90 6.73 1.53
C LEU A 71 10.21 5.95 1.59
N LEU A 72 10.20 4.67 1.16
CA LEU A 72 11.40 3.84 1.08
C LEU A 72 12.45 4.43 0.13
N ALA A 73 12.04 4.97 -1.01
CA ALA A 73 12.95 5.60 -1.97
C ALA A 73 13.66 6.83 -1.41
N GLU A 74 13.01 7.57 -0.51
CA GLU A 74 13.58 8.72 0.19
C GLU A 74 14.34 8.34 1.47
N GLY A 75 14.34 7.06 1.85
CA GLY A 75 14.99 6.57 3.07
C GLY A 75 14.16 6.74 4.34
N ASN A 76 12.88 7.12 4.23
CA ASN A 76 11.97 7.31 5.35
C ASN A 76 11.32 5.97 5.73
N GLU A 77 12.14 4.98 6.08
CA GLU A 77 11.65 3.65 6.45
C GLU A 77 10.84 3.68 7.76
N ASP A 78 11.23 4.53 8.73
CA ASP A 78 10.52 4.71 9.99
C ASP A 78 9.06 5.14 9.77
N GLU A 79 8.79 6.01 8.80
CA GLU A 79 7.42 6.40 8.47
C GLU A 79 6.60 5.22 7.92
N VAL A 80 7.22 4.27 7.22
CA VAL A 80 6.54 3.04 6.76
C VAL A 80 6.19 2.16 7.96
N TRP A 81 7.06 2.07 8.96
CA TRP A 81 6.79 1.37 10.20
C TRP A 81 5.66 2.02 11.01
N ASP A 82 5.65 3.34 11.13
CA ASP A 82 4.57 4.10 11.78
C ASP A 82 3.22 3.92 11.06
N LEU A 83 3.23 3.72 9.73
CA LEU A 83 2.00 3.40 8.99
C LEU A 83 1.50 1.97 9.24
N LEU A 84 2.41 1.04 9.52
CA LEU A 84 2.09 -0.37 9.79
C LEU A 84 1.58 -0.58 11.21
N ASP A 85 2.11 0.20 12.15
CA ASP A 85 1.73 0.18 13.55
C ASP A 85 1.56 1.63 14.03
N PRO A 86 0.48 2.31 13.60
CA PRO A 86 0.23 3.66 14.07
C PRO A 86 0.13 3.62 15.58
N PRO A 87 0.84 4.51 16.30
CA PRO A 87 0.76 4.53 17.75
C PRO A 87 -0.70 4.68 18.14
N ASP A 88 -1.18 3.78 19.02
CA ASP A 88 -2.54 3.87 19.58
C ASP A 88 -2.78 5.33 19.98
N GLU A 89 -3.76 5.98 19.36
CA GLU A 89 -4.18 7.31 19.79
C GLU A 89 -4.45 7.21 21.29
N VAL A 90 -3.62 7.87 22.10
CA VAL A 90 -3.83 7.97 23.53
C VAL A 90 -5.22 8.57 23.69
N ASP A 91 -6.16 7.78 24.20
CA ASP A 91 -7.51 8.21 24.55
C ASP A 91 -7.41 9.41 25.50
N ILE A 92 -7.42 10.61 24.92
CA ILE A 92 -7.60 11.88 25.62
C ILE A 92 -9.08 12.03 26.00
N ASN A 93 -9.61 11.03 26.67
CA ASN A 93 -10.89 11.08 27.39
C ASN A 93 -10.65 10.88 28.89
N VAL A 94 -9.70 11.63 29.44
CA VAL A 94 -9.58 11.87 30.88
C VAL A 94 -9.90 13.33 31.15
N THR A 95 -11.16 13.71 30.97
CA THR A 95 -11.81 14.89 31.58
C THR A 95 -13.32 14.58 31.46
N GLU A 96 -14.11 14.32 32.49
CA GLU A 96 -14.15 14.86 33.84
C GLU A 96 -14.59 13.79 34.85
N ARG A 97 -13.85 13.67 35.96
CA ARG A 97 -14.43 13.34 37.26
C ARG A 97 -15.09 14.61 37.80
N ARG A 98 -16.41 14.61 38.03
CA ARG A 98 -16.99 14.81 39.37
C ARG A 98 -18.51 14.66 39.38
#